data_AF-A0A0W0SLT0-F1
#
_entry.id   AF-A0A0W0SLT0-F1
#
_cell.length_a   1.000
_cell.length_b   1.000
_cell.length_c   1.000
_cell.angle_alpha   90.00
_cell.angle_beta   90.00
_cell.angle_gamma   90.00
#
_symmetry.space_group_name_H-M   'P 1'
#
loop_
_entity.id
_entity.type
_entity.pdbx_description
1 polymer ?
#
loop_
_entity_poly.entity_id
_entity_poly.type
_entity_poly.pdbx_seq_one_letter_code
_entity_poly.pdbx_strand_id
1 'polypeptide(L)'
;MLGLELLVIKEINSMGVSVCLKPCLAEVITPTLASEIRNFQNSLLEKYFSSPWEGYFYVIWYSHRGHGNRGRGLDFNYILNSILNNRETAFESYIKDLFDLLFFNYIGLGLPVINCSIVDRSITGISQEFFLLNQINFIKRPPQYALEEKIHAVDLQEVANRHLVFPEYIYQNNAFYKFSYFNLKEMRSLIGKTDTLSLDEESVEKVRLVFDDLKNETISTIYNIASTNLKLLQRIAKMQTTNPQKCVVS
;
A
#
# COMPACT_ATOMS: atom_id res chain seq x y z
N MET A 1 -21.78 6.42 11.50
CA MET A 1 -20.47 5.80 11.22
C MET A 1 -20.37 5.56 9.71
N LEU A 2 -19.87 6.55 8.98
CA LEU A 2 -19.52 6.50 7.56
C LEU A 2 -18.14 7.16 7.51
N GLY A 3 -17.04 6.42 7.47
CA GLY A 3 -15.72 7.09 7.39
C GLY A 3 -14.48 6.33 7.80
N LEU A 4 -14.58 5.17 8.43
CA LEU A 4 -13.38 4.38 8.76
C LEU A 4 -13.00 3.52 7.56
N GLU A 5 -11.86 3.80 6.94
CA GLU A 5 -11.31 3.04 5.81
C GLU A 5 -10.16 2.12 6.23
N LEU A 6 -9.50 2.43 7.34
CA LEU A 6 -8.49 1.62 8.00
C LEU A 6 -9.04 0.94 9.26
N LEU A 7 -9.07 -0.39 9.27
CA LEU A 7 -9.48 -1.18 10.43
C LEU A 7 -8.31 -2.00 10.96
N VAL A 8 -7.84 -1.70 12.17
CA VAL A 8 -6.92 -2.58 12.89
C VAL A 8 -7.70 -3.75 13.47
N ILE A 9 -7.43 -4.97 12.98
CA ILE A 9 -8.20 -6.16 13.37
C ILE A 9 -7.65 -6.79 14.65
N LYS A 10 -6.34 -6.66 14.92
CA LYS A 10 -5.75 -7.29 16.11
C LYS A 10 -4.32 -6.84 16.38
N GLU A 11 -3.99 -6.54 17.65
CA GLU A 11 -2.62 -6.72 18.15
C GLU A 11 -2.31 -8.22 18.19
N ILE A 12 -1.26 -8.65 17.50
CA ILE A 12 -0.84 -10.05 17.43
C ILE A 12 0.27 -10.27 18.46
N ASN A 13 -0.16 -10.60 19.68
CA ASN A 13 0.73 -10.66 20.86
C ASN A 13 1.45 -9.31 21.08
N SER A 14 2.59 -9.31 21.78
CA SER A 14 3.43 -8.12 21.97
C SER A 14 4.30 -7.76 20.75
N MET A 15 4.26 -8.55 19.67
CA MET A 15 5.27 -8.51 18.60
C MET A 15 4.72 -8.06 17.24
N GLY A 16 3.45 -7.63 17.15
CA GLY A 16 2.94 -7.13 15.88
C GLY A 16 1.49 -6.69 15.88
N VAL A 17 1.07 -6.15 14.75
CA VAL A 17 -0.29 -5.68 14.48
C VAL A 17 -0.74 -6.13 13.09
N SER A 18 -2.00 -6.53 12.98
CA SER A 18 -2.66 -6.71 11.68
C SER A 18 -3.60 -5.54 11.37
N VAL A 19 -3.38 -4.95 10.21
CA VAL A 19 -4.14 -3.82 9.68
C VAL A 19 -4.90 -4.28 8.44
N CYS A 20 -6.21 -4.14 8.46
CA CYS A 20 -7.08 -4.44 7.36
C CYS A 20 -7.57 -3.16 6.71
N LEU A 21 -7.33 -3.02 5.42
CA LEU A 21 -7.87 -1.93 4.63
C LEU A 21 -9.29 -2.31 4.20
N LYS A 22 -10.26 -1.50 4.63
CA LYS A 22 -11.69 -1.58 4.27
C LYS A 22 -12.11 -0.29 3.54
N PRO A 23 -11.50 0.04 2.40
CA PRO A 23 -11.84 1.27 1.70
C PRO A 23 -13.31 1.25 1.27
N CYS A 24 -13.99 2.40 1.41
CA CYS A 24 -15.38 2.53 0.98
C CYS A 24 -15.52 2.41 -0.55
N LEU A 25 -14.50 2.83 -1.27
CA LEU A 25 -14.33 2.62 -2.70
C LEU A 25 -13.27 1.55 -2.90
N ALA A 26 -13.71 0.38 -3.34
CA ALA A 26 -12.95 -0.87 -3.48
C ALA A 26 -11.58 -0.80 -4.17
N GLU A 27 -11.25 0.32 -4.80
CA GLU A 27 -10.25 0.39 -5.83
C GLU A 27 -9.26 1.56 -5.63
N VAL A 28 -9.35 2.36 -4.57
CA VAL A 28 -8.62 3.64 -4.49
C VAL A 28 -8.03 3.86 -3.10
N ILE A 29 -6.79 4.36 -3.02
CA ILE A 29 -6.27 4.93 -1.77
C ILE A 29 -6.76 6.36 -1.69
N THR A 30 -7.86 6.59 -0.97
CA THR A 30 -8.47 7.92 -0.80
C THR A 30 -7.59 8.82 0.07
N PRO A 31 -7.81 10.14 0.05
CA PRO A 31 -7.14 11.06 0.99
C PRO A 31 -7.40 10.69 2.46
N THR A 32 -8.63 10.28 2.78
CA THR A 32 -9.00 9.84 4.13
C THR A 32 -8.19 8.61 4.53
N LEU A 33 -8.12 7.59 3.67
CA LEU A 33 -7.36 6.38 3.94
C LEU A 33 -5.86 6.66 4.08
N ALA A 34 -5.29 7.51 3.22
CA ALA A 34 -3.90 7.92 3.33
C ALA A 34 -3.62 8.60 4.68
N SER A 35 -4.50 9.50 5.11
CA SER A 35 -4.40 10.17 6.42
C SER A 35 -4.51 9.18 7.58
N GLU A 36 -5.48 8.25 7.54
CA GLU A 36 -5.65 7.22 8.57
C GLU A 36 -4.43 6.31 8.70
N ILE A 37 -3.83 5.90 7.57
CA ILE A 37 -2.58 5.12 7.57
C ILE A 37 -1.42 5.92 8.16
N ARG A 38 -1.25 7.20 7.78
CA ARG A 38 -0.20 8.06 8.34
C ARG A 38 -0.36 8.24 9.85
N ASN A 39 -1.58 8.46 10.33
CA ASN A 39 -1.88 8.56 11.76
C ASN A 39 -1.53 7.25 12.49
N PHE A 40 -1.84 6.10 11.90
CA PHE A 40 -1.43 4.81 12.43
C PHE A 40 0.10 4.65 12.48
N GLN A 41 0.81 4.97 11.40
CA GLN A 41 2.29 4.92 11.36
C GLN A 41 2.92 5.84 12.43
N ASN A 42 2.39 7.05 12.61
CA ASN A 42 2.83 7.97 13.67
C ASN A 42 2.57 7.38 15.06
N SER A 43 1.42 6.73 15.28
CA SER A 43 1.13 6.07 16.57
C SER A 43 2.09 4.92 16.88
N LEU A 44 2.58 4.20 15.86
CA LEU A 44 3.61 3.17 16.04
C LEU A 44 4.95 3.78 16.44
N LEU A 45 5.34 4.90 15.81
CA LEU A 45 6.54 5.65 16.19
C LEU A 45 6.47 6.13 17.64
N GLU A 46 5.35 6.75 18.04
CA GLU A 46 5.14 7.21 19.42
C GLU A 46 5.20 6.07 20.44
N LYS A 47 4.57 4.92 20.13
CA LYS A 47 4.63 3.72 20.97
C LYS A 47 6.07 3.23 21.12
N TYR A 48 6.82 3.15 20.03
CA TYR A 48 8.22 2.70 20.06
C TYR A 48 9.11 3.65 20.87
N PHE A 49 9.01 4.97 20.66
CA PHE A 49 9.82 5.94 21.40
C PHE A 49 9.47 5.99 22.89
N SER A 50 8.22 5.67 23.24
CA SER A 50 7.78 5.57 24.64
C SER A 50 8.25 4.28 25.31
N SER A 51 8.29 3.18 24.57
CA SER A 51 8.72 1.86 25.05
C SER A 51 9.24 1.02 23.87
N PRO A 52 10.55 1.03 23.62
CA PRO A 52 11.15 0.27 22.52
C PRO A 52 10.84 -1.23 22.63
N TRP A 53 10.56 -1.88 21.50
CA TRP A 53 10.29 -3.32 21.48
C TRP A 53 11.59 -4.13 21.63
N GLU A 54 11.50 -5.26 22.32
CA GLU A 54 12.55 -6.27 22.32
C GLU A 54 12.42 -7.15 21.08
N GLY A 55 13.41 -7.11 20.17
CA GLY A 55 13.39 -7.87 18.92
C GLY A 55 12.63 -7.16 17.79
N TYR A 56 11.95 -7.94 16.93
CA TYR A 56 11.24 -7.42 15.76
C TYR A 56 9.76 -7.19 16.03
N PHE A 57 9.21 -6.09 15.51
CA PHE A 57 7.77 -5.85 15.51
C PHE A 57 7.25 -5.91 14.08
N TYR A 58 6.21 -6.68 13.78
CA TYR A 58 5.71 -6.78 12.41
C TYR A 58 4.34 -6.13 12.22
N VAL A 59 4.16 -5.47 11.09
CA VAL A 59 2.88 -4.88 10.66
C VAL A 59 2.40 -5.65 9.43
N ILE A 60 1.19 -6.21 9.50
CA ILE A 60 0.61 -6.96 8.37
C ILE A 60 -0.51 -6.14 7.75
N TRP A 61 -0.26 -5.62 6.56
CA TRP A 61 -1.25 -4.97 5.70
C TRP A 61 -2.07 -6.01 4.95
N TYR A 62 -3.38 -6.02 5.16
CA TYR A 62 -4.29 -6.93 4.49
C TYR A 62 -5.33 -6.16 3.69
N SER A 63 -5.54 -6.56 2.43
CA SER A 63 -6.63 -6.05 1.62
C SER A 63 -7.83 -6.99 1.71
N HIS A 64 -8.99 -6.52 2.17
CA HIS A 64 -10.17 -7.38 2.29
C HIS A 64 -10.87 -7.62 0.93
N ARG A 65 -10.97 -8.89 0.50
CA ARG A 65 -11.61 -9.33 -0.77
C ARG A 65 -13.06 -8.90 -0.97
N GLY A 66 -13.80 -8.66 0.11
CA GLY A 66 -15.21 -8.25 0.05
C GLY A 66 -15.43 -6.83 -0.49
N HIS A 67 -14.37 -6.05 -0.69
CA HIS A 67 -14.43 -4.68 -1.21
C HIS A 67 -13.87 -4.63 -2.64
N GLY A 68 -14.66 -5.13 -3.59
CA GLY A 68 -14.52 -5.02 -5.06
C GLY A 68 -13.29 -5.66 -5.72
N ASN A 69 -13.26 -5.55 -7.06
CA ASN A 69 -12.58 -6.52 -7.91
C ASN A 69 -11.17 -6.09 -8.39
N ARG A 70 -10.82 -4.80 -8.41
CA ARG A 70 -9.49 -4.35 -8.90
C ARG A 70 -8.99 -3.09 -8.17
N GLY A 71 -7.84 -3.12 -7.51
CA GLY A 71 -7.21 -1.87 -7.02
C GLY A 71 -6.77 -0.98 -8.19
N ARG A 72 -7.38 0.20 -8.37
CA ARG A 72 -7.01 1.25 -9.33
C ARG A 72 -6.57 2.54 -8.63
N GLY A 73 -5.33 2.55 -8.16
CA GLY A 73 -4.52 3.77 -8.14
C GLY A 73 -5.00 4.92 -7.23
N LEU A 74 -4.74 6.14 -7.71
CA LEU A 74 -5.05 7.43 -7.08
C LEU A 74 -6.55 7.75 -7.12
N ASP A 75 -7.03 8.62 -6.22
CA ASP A 75 -8.40 9.13 -6.23
C ASP A 75 -8.57 10.24 -7.28
N PHE A 76 -8.81 9.85 -8.53
CA PHE A 76 -8.99 10.81 -9.62
C PHE A 76 -10.29 11.60 -9.49
N ASN A 77 -11.28 11.14 -8.73
CA ASN A 77 -12.47 11.95 -8.44
C ASN A 77 -12.10 13.09 -7.49
N TYR A 78 -11.37 12.80 -6.42
CA TYR A 78 -10.88 13.84 -5.51
C TYR A 78 -9.94 14.82 -6.22
N ILE A 79 -9.00 14.33 -7.02
CA ILE A 79 -8.06 15.16 -7.80
C ILE A 79 -8.83 16.09 -8.74
N LEU A 80 -9.71 15.54 -9.58
CA LEU A 80 -10.50 16.32 -10.54
C LEU A 80 -11.36 17.36 -9.83
N ASN A 81 -12.05 16.99 -8.75
CA ASN A 81 -12.87 17.91 -7.99
C ASN A 81 -12.04 19.01 -7.34
N SER A 82 -10.82 18.71 -6.89
CA SER A 82 -9.93 19.72 -6.31
C SER A 82 -9.53 20.75 -7.37
N ILE A 83 -9.13 20.29 -8.56
CA ILE A 83 -8.78 21.16 -9.69
C ILE A 83 -9.98 22.01 -10.14
N LEU A 84 -11.16 21.40 -10.33
CA LEU A 84 -12.35 22.13 -10.79
C LEU A 84 -12.85 23.19 -9.79
N ASN A 85 -12.45 23.08 -8.52
CA ASN A 85 -12.85 24.00 -7.45
C ASN A 85 -11.70 24.91 -6.99
N ASN A 86 -10.59 25.00 -7.74
CA ASN A 86 -9.40 25.79 -7.38
C ASN A 86 -8.85 25.45 -5.97
N ARG A 87 -8.79 24.15 -5.66
CA ARG A 87 -8.24 23.59 -4.42
C ARG A 87 -7.01 22.74 -4.72
N GLU A 88 -6.13 23.25 -5.57
CA GLU A 88 -4.94 22.57 -6.05
C GLU A 88 -4.06 22.05 -4.90
N THR A 89 -3.84 22.90 -3.91
CA THR A 89 -3.06 22.58 -2.70
C THR A 89 -3.59 21.33 -1.98
N ALA A 90 -4.90 21.06 -2.06
CA ALA A 90 -5.51 19.91 -1.42
C ALA A 90 -5.16 18.60 -2.14
N PHE A 91 -5.17 18.58 -3.48
CA PHE A 91 -4.74 17.38 -4.20
C PHE A 91 -3.22 17.20 -4.14
N GLU A 92 -2.43 18.27 -4.16
CA GLU A 92 -0.98 18.18 -3.97
C GLU A 92 -0.63 17.58 -2.62
N SER A 93 -1.29 18.03 -1.55
CA SER A 93 -1.15 17.44 -0.21
C SER A 93 -1.51 15.96 -0.20
N TYR A 94 -2.61 15.58 -0.86
CA TYR A 94 -2.99 14.17 -0.97
C TYR A 94 -1.91 13.32 -1.65
N ILE A 95 -1.35 13.78 -2.78
CA ILE A 95 -0.26 13.05 -3.47
C ILE A 95 0.98 12.97 -2.57
N LYS A 96 1.33 14.07 -1.89
CA LYS A 96 2.46 14.10 -0.95
C LYS A 96 2.27 13.07 0.17
N ASP A 97 1.13 13.10 0.86
CA ASP A 97 0.83 12.19 1.97
C ASP A 97 0.88 10.73 1.54
N LEU A 98 0.45 10.44 0.31
CA LEU A 98 0.52 9.10 -0.27
C LEU A 98 1.96 8.64 -0.51
N PHE A 99 2.80 9.47 -1.13
CA PHE A 99 4.20 9.12 -1.38
C PHE A 99 5.00 9.01 -0.08
N ASP A 100 4.76 9.91 0.90
CA ASP A 100 5.36 9.83 2.23
C ASP A 100 5.01 8.49 2.91
N LEU A 101 3.73 8.10 2.85
CA LEU A 101 3.26 6.82 3.39
C LEU A 101 3.94 5.61 2.73
N LEU A 102 4.10 5.62 1.40
CA LEU A 102 4.79 4.54 0.68
C LEU A 102 6.26 4.46 1.06
N PHE A 103 6.93 5.61 1.16
CA PHE A 103 8.32 5.70 1.60
C PHE A 103 8.49 5.14 3.02
N PHE A 104 7.60 5.52 3.94
CA PHE A 104 7.62 5.01 5.31
C PHE A 104 7.35 3.51 5.41
N ASN A 105 6.48 2.97 4.56
CA ASN A 105 6.31 1.52 4.46
C ASN A 105 7.61 0.84 3.98
N TYR A 106 8.27 1.41 2.98
CA TYR A 106 9.51 0.89 2.42
C TYR A 106 10.64 0.82 3.47
N ILE A 107 10.88 1.90 4.20
CA ILE A 107 11.97 1.97 5.19
C ILE A 107 11.61 1.39 6.57
N GLY A 108 10.45 0.75 6.74
CA GLY A 108 10.03 0.22 8.04
C GLY A 108 9.85 1.30 9.11
N LEU A 109 9.38 2.50 8.73
CA LEU A 109 9.32 3.70 9.58
C LEU A 109 10.68 4.19 10.12
N GLY A 110 11.81 3.64 9.65
CA GLY A 110 13.12 3.85 10.27
C GLY A 110 13.25 3.14 11.63
N LEU A 111 12.40 2.15 11.91
CA LEU A 111 12.35 1.37 13.14
C LEU A 111 12.70 -0.10 12.85
N PRO A 112 12.95 -0.94 13.88
CA PRO A 112 13.03 -2.39 13.73
C PRO A 112 11.65 -3.03 13.47
N VAL A 113 10.94 -2.51 12.47
CA VAL A 113 9.62 -2.97 12.05
C VAL A 113 9.75 -3.80 10.79
N ILE A 114 9.16 -4.99 10.79
CA ILE A 114 9.00 -5.82 9.60
C ILE A 114 7.65 -5.52 8.96
N ASN A 115 7.66 -4.74 7.88
CA ASN A 115 6.45 -4.44 7.11
C ASN A 115 6.11 -5.61 6.19
N CYS A 116 4.88 -6.12 6.34
CA CYS A 116 4.38 -7.28 5.61
C CYS A 116 3.08 -6.94 4.88
N SER A 117 2.83 -7.55 3.73
CA SER A 117 1.54 -7.51 3.06
C SER A 117 0.95 -8.91 2.84
N ILE A 118 -0.38 -9.00 2.90
CA ILE A 118 -1.15 -10.15 2.44
C ILE A 118 -2.19 -9.64 1.44
N VAL A 119 -2.02 -10.05 0.19
CA VAL A 119 -2.85 -9.62 -0.94
C VAL A 119 -3.59 -10.82 -1.48
N ASP A 120 -4.92 -10.80 -1.41
CA ASP A 120 -5.76 -11.92 -1.83
C ASP A 120 -6.56 -11.67 -3.12
N ARG A 121 -6.22 -10.59 -3.83
CA ARG A 121 -6.88 -10.10 -5.04
C ARG A 121 -5.87 -9.46 -5.99
N SER A 122 -6.29 -9.14 -7.22
CA SER A 122 -5.47 -8.39 -8.16
C SER A 122 -5.31 -6.93 -7.72
N ILE A 123 -4.08 -6.44 -7.68
CA ILE A 123 -3.69 -5.06 -7.36
C ILE A 123 -2.95 -4.45 -8.54
N THR A 124 -3.18 -3.16 -8.82
CA THR A 124 -2.53 -2.42 -9.91
C THR A 124 -2.27 -0.97 -9.51
N GLY A 125 -1.40 -0.27 -10.24
CA GLY A 125 -1.08 1.14 -9.99
C GLY A 125 -0.56 1.38 -8.57
N ILE A 126 -0.88 2.51 -7.96
CA ILE A 126 -0.34 2.85 -6.64
C ILE A 126 -0.75 1.87 -5.52
N SER A 127 -1.89 1.20 -5.65
CA SER A 127 -2.29 0.15 -4.70
C SER A 127 -1.36 -1.07 -4.79
N GLN A 128 -0.82 -1.36 -5.98
CA GLN A 128 0.21 -2.37 -6.14
C GLN A 128 1.44 -1.99 -5.31
N GLU A 129 1.88 -0.74 -5.43
CA GLU A 129 3.06 -0.23 -4.75
C GLU A 129 2.92 -0.23 -3.24
N PHE A 130 1.75 0.16 -2.74
CA PHE A 130 1.43 0.08 -1.32
C PHE A 130 1.72 -1.30 -0.71
N PHE A 131 1.41 -2.37 -1.46
CA PHE A 131 1.67 -3.72 -1.01
C PHE A 131 3.08 -4.17 -1.36
N LEU A 132 3.54 -4.06 -2.61
CA LEU A 132 4.80 -4.66 -3.07
C LEU A 132 6.06 -3.96 -2.52
N LEU A 133 5.95 -2.73 -2.01
CA LEU A 133 7.06 -2.04 -1.34
C LEU A 133 7.31 -2.53 0.08
N ASN A 134 6.44 -3.35 0.66
CA ASN A 134 6.70 -3.95 1.97
C ASN A 134 7.82 -5.00 1.87
N GLN A 135 8.55 -5.22 2.96
CA GLN A 135 9.69 -6.14 3.00
C GLN A 135 9.28 -7.59 2.72
N ILE A 136 8.07 -8.00 3.14
CA ILE A 136 7.55 -9.35 2.91
C ILE A 136 6.16 -9.28 2.30
N ASN A 137 5.93 -9.98 1.19
CA ASN A 137 4.70 -9.89 0.43
C ASN A 137 4.12 -11.28 0.16
N PHE A 138 2.96 -11.57 0.76
CA PHE A 138 2.22 -12.79 0.51
C PHE A 138 1.10 -12.51 -0.51
N ILE A 139 1.21 -13.09 -1.71
CA ILE A 139 0.29 -12.88 -2.81
C ILE A 139 -0.52 -14.16 -3.06
N LYS A 140 -1.84 -14.07 -3.03
CA LYS A 140 -2.70 -15.22 -3.27
C LYS A 140 -2.66 -15.63 -4.73
N ARG A 141 -2.56 -16.92 -4.96
CA ARG A 141 -2.62 -17.51 -6.29
C ARG A 141 -4.02 -17.42 -6.88
N PRO A 142 -4.14 -17.33 -8.21
CA PRO A 142 -5.40 -17.52 -8.89
C PRO A 142 -6.06 -18.85 -8.50
N PRO A 143 -7.41 -18.93 -8.42
CA PRO A 143 -8.13 -20.13 -8.00
C PRO A 143 -7.77 -21.40 -8.79
N GLN A 144 -7.33 -21.26 -10.04
CA GLN A 144 -6.89 -22.39 -10.88
C GLN A 144 -5.66 -23.14 -10.34
N TYR A 145 -4.91 -22.57 -9.40
CA TYR A 145 -3.76 -23.21 -8.74
C TYR A 145 -4.06 -23.62 -7.29
N ALA A 146 -5.34 -23.75 -6.92
CA ALA A 146 -5.76 -23.97 -5.54
C ALA A 146 -5.26 -25.30 -4.92
N LEU A 147 -4.83 -26.28 -5.71
CA LEU A 147 -4.42 -27.59 -5.22
C LEU A 147 -3.04 -27.59 -4.53
N GLU A 148 -2.25 -26.52 -4.67
CA GLU A 148 -0.97 -26.42 -3.99
C GLU A 148 -1.14 -25.89 -2.55
N GLU A 149 -0.80 -26.70 -1.56
CA GLU A 149 -1.01 -26.35 -0.14
C GLU A 149 0.10 -25.48 0.48
N LYS A 150 1.28 -25.44 -0.13
CA LYS A 150 2.47 -24.80 0.45
C LYS A 150 2.64 -23.34 0.00
N ILE A 151 3.28 -22.55 0.85
CA ILE A 151 3.74 -21.20 0.49
C ILE A 151 5.10 -21.32 -0.21
N HIS A 152 5.25 -20.66 -1.36
CA HIS A 152 6.47 -20.72 -2.15
C HIS A 152 7.04 -19.33 -2.40
N ALA A 153 8.35 -19.19 -2.28
CA ALA A 153 9.06 -17.99 -2.70
C ALA A 153 8.97 -17.84 -4.23
N VAL A 154 8.85 -16.60 -4.69
CA VAL A 154 8.76 -16.25 -6.11
C VAL A 154 9.52 -14.96 -6.38
N ASP A 155 9.86 -14.73 -7.64
CA ASP A 155 10.52 -13.49 -8.06
C ASP A 155 9.51 -12.35 -8.27
N LEU A 156 9.99 -11.10 -8.29
CA LEU A 156 9.17 -9.91 -8.57
C LEU A 156 8.37 -10.05 -9.87
N GLN A 157 8.98 -10.58 -10.93
CA GLN A 157 8.37 -10.73 -12.26
C GLN A 157 7.16 -11.68 -12.27
N GLU A 158 7.05 -12.52 -11.24
CA GLU A 158 5.94 -13.44 -11.08
C GLU A 158 4.71 -12.85 -10.37
N VAL A 159 4.87 -11.69 -9.72
CA VAL A 159 3.84 -11.03 -8.90
C VAL A 159 3.52 -9.62 -9.36
N ALA A 160 4.49 -8.93 -9.95
CA ALA A 160 4.32 -7.62 -10.52
C ALA A 160 3.61 -7.72 -11.88
N ASN A 161 2.66 -6.82 -12.12
CA ASN A 161 2.23 -6.58 -13.49
C ASN A 161 3.36 -5.86 -14.25
N ARG A 162 3.35 -5.90 -15.59
CA ARG A 162 4.35 -5.26 -16.47
C ARG A 162 4.57 -3.74 -16.28
N HIS A 163 3.87 -3.10 -15.34
CA HIS A 163 3.90 -1.66 -15.08
C HIS A 163 4.14 -1.44 -13.58
N LEU A 164 5.42 -1.50 -13.17
CA LEU A 164 5.86 -1.01 -11.88
C LEU A 164 5.94 0.51 -11.93
N VAL A 165 5.59 1.18 -10.83
CA VAL A 165 5.72 2.65 -10.73
C VAL A 165 7.16 3.05 -10.41
N PHE A 166 7.82 2.30 -9.52
CA PHE A 166 9.21 2.57 -9.13
C PHE A 166 10.18 1.77 -10.00
N PRO A 167 11.45 2.21 -10.10
CA PRO A 167 12.50 1.39 -10.69
C PRO A 167 12.62 0.02 -10.01
N GLU A 168 12.91 -1.03 -10.78
CA GLU A 168 12.95 -2.42 -10.28
C GLU A 168 13.88 -2.61 -9.06
N TYR A 169 14.98 -1.85 -8.99
CA TYR A 169 15.94 -1.97 -7.88
C TYR A 169 15.33 -1.62 -6.52
N ILE A 170 14.27 -0.81 -6.47
CA ILE A 170 13.57 -0.49 -5.23
C ILE A 170 13.00 -1.76 -4.60
N TYR A 171 12.54 -2.73 -5.40
CA TYR A 171 11.89 -3.94 -4.91
C TYR A 171 12.84 -5.12 -4.67
N GLN A 172 14.12 -5.01 -5.05
CA GLN A 172 15.04 -6.15 -5.06
C GLN A 172 15.30 -6.76 -3.69
N ASN A 173 15.14 -5.98 -2.62
CA ASN A 173 15.32 -6.43 -1.25
C ASN A 173 14.03 -6.98 -0.61
N ASN A 174 12.92 -6.98 -1.35
CA ASN A 174 11.63 -7.44 -0.85
C ASN A 174 11.46 -8.93 -1.14
N ALA A 175 10.95 -9.68 -0.16
CA ALA A 175 10.65 -11.08 -0.30
C ALA A 175 9.20 -11.26 -0.79
N PHE A 176 9.03 -12.06 -1.85
CA PHE A 176 7.71 -12.35 -2.42
C PHE A 176 7.38 -13.84 -2.28
N TYR A 177 6.16 -14.10 -1.85
CA TYR A 177 5.65 -15.45 -1.62
C TYR A 177 4.27 -15.60 -2.25
N LYS A 178 4.00 -16.76 -2.86
CA LYS A 178 2.66 -17.14 -3.33
C LYS A 178 2.01 -18.17 -2.41
N PHE A 179 0.71 -18.03 -2.18
CA PHE A 179 -0.08 -18.96 -1.37
C PHE A 179 -1.45 -19.27 -1.98
N SER A 180 -2.00 -20.46 -1.73
CA SER A 180 -3.36 -20.83 -2.15
C SER A 180 -4.38 -20.66 -1.02
N TYR A 181 -4.00 -21.04 0.20
CA TYR A 181 -4.81 -20.95 1.42
C TYR A 181 -4.07 -20.20 2.53
N PHE A 182 -4.81 -19.58 3.45
CA PHE A 182 -4.22 -18.85 4.57
C PHE A 182 -3.57 -19.81 5.56
N ASN A 183 -2.25 -19.98 5.47
CA ASN A 183 -1.45 -20.70 6.46
C ASN A 183 -0.71 -19.70 7.37
N LEU A 184 -1.42 -19.14 8.35
CA LEU A 184 -0.87 -18.13 9.26
C LEU A 184 0.30 -18.64 10.11
N LYS A 185 0.42 -19.95 10.32
CA LYS A 185 1.57 -20.53 11.04
C LYS A 185 2.83 -20.44 10.19
N GLU A 186 2.74 -20.83 8.92
CA GLU A 186 3.85 -20.78 7.98
C GLU A 186 4.24 -19.34 7.64
N MET A 187 3.27 -18.45 7.39
CA MET A 187 3.54 -17.02 7.18
C MET A 187 4.31 -16.41 8.35
N ARG A 188 3.91 -16.67 9.60
CA ARG A 188 4.63 -16.19 10.79
C ARG A 188 6.03 -16.78 10.91
N SER A 189 6.21 -18.05 10.55
CA SER A 189 7.53 -18.69 10.52
C SER A 189 8.46 -18.03 9.49
N LEU A 190 7.94 -17.66 8.31
CA LEU A 190 8.69 -16.94 7.29
C LEU A 190 9.05 -15.52 7.74
N ILE A 191 8.11 -14.79 8.34
CA ILE A 191 8.36 -13.46 8.91
C ILE A 191 9.46 -13.53 9.98
N GLY A 192 9.36 -14.48 10.92
CA GLY A 192 10.33 -14.61 12.02
C GLY A 192 11.72 -15.08 11.61
N LYS A 193 11.92 -15.50 10.35
CA LYS A 193 13.23 -15.82 9.77
C LYS A 193 13.86 -14.65 9.01
N THR A 194 13.13 -13.56 8.85
CA THR A 194 13.58 -12.40 8.09
C THR A 194 14.39 -11.50 8.99
N ASP A 195 15.63 -11.23 8.61
CA ASP A 195 16.44 -10.23 9.31
C ASP A 195 15.89 -8.83 9.02
N THR A 196 15.76 -8.01 10.07
CA THR A 196 15.47 -6.59 9.91
C THR A 196 16.70 -5.92 9.30
N LEU A 197 16.70 -5.75 7.98
CA LEU A 197 17.70 -4.92 7.30
C LEU A 197 17.36 -3.46 7.56
N SER A 198 18.14 -2.81 8.42
CA SER A 198 18.13 -1.36 8.55
C SER A 198 18.95 -0.79 7.39
N LEU A 199 18.32 0.10 6.61
CA LEU A 199 19.02 0.88 5.61
C LEU A 199 19.86 1.95 6.33
N ASP A 200 21.11 2.11 5.91
CA ASP A 200 21.94 3.22 6.37
C ASP A 200 21.39 4.56 5.85
N GLU A 201 21.79 5.67 6.49
CA GLU A 201 21.27 7.01 6.16
C GLU A 201 21.50 7.40 4.70
N GLU A 202 22.62 7.01 4.09
CA GLU A 202 22.92 7.31 2.69
C GLU A 202 21.96 6.55 1.75
N SER A 203 21.72 5.28 2.04
CA SER A 203 20.73 4.46 1.31
C SER A 203 19.31 5.01 1.47
N VAL A 204 18.92 5.42 2.68
CA VAL A 204 17.61 6.04 2.94
C VAL A 204 17.44 7.31 2.11
N GLU A 205 18.45 8.17 2.06
CA GLU A 205 18.38 9.43 1.32
C GLU A 205 18.33 9.20 -0.20
N LYS A 206 19.12 8.26 -0.71
CA LYS A 206 19.05 7.87 -2.13
C LYS A 206 17.65 7.40 -2.52
N VAL A 207 17.02 6.59 -1.68
CA VAL A 207 15.65 6.14 -1.93
C VAL A 207 14.65 7.29 -1.81
N ARG A 208 14.82 8.18 -0.82
CA ARG A 208 13.96 9.36 -0.66
C ARG A 208 13.90 10.20 -1.92
N LEU A 209 15.05 10.46 -2.56
CA LEU A 209 15.12 11.21 -3.82
C LEU A 209 14.26 10.58 -4.91
N VAL A 210 14.28 9.25 -5.04
CA VAL A 210 13.45 8.52 -6.03
C VAL A 210 11.96 8.72 -5.78
N PHE A 211 11.55 8.67 -4.50
CA PHE A 211 10.16 8.90 -4.12
C PHE A 211 9.74 10.34 -4.35
N ASP A 212 10.62 11.31 -4.05
CA ASP A 212 10.36 12.73 -4.27
C ASP A 212 10.27 13.08 -5.75
N ASP A 213 11.15 12.53 -6.59
CA ASP A 213 11.12 12.71 -8.04
C ASP A 213 9.81 12.18 -8.64
N LEU A 214 9.42 10.95 -8.30
CA LEU A 214 8.17 10.34 -8.78
C LEU A 214 6.92 11.08 -8.27
N LYS A 215 6.96 11.59 -7.03
CA LYS A 215 5.90 12.44 -6.48
C LYS A 215 5.74 13.72 -7.31
N ASN A 216 6.84 14.42 -7.58
CA ASN A 216 6.83 15.67 -8.33
C ASN A 216 6.43 15.44 -9.81
N GLU A 217 6.89 14.34 -10.41
CA GLU A 217 6.47 13.92 -11.75
C GLU A 217 4.97 13.62 -11.81
N THR A 218 4.45 12.91 -10.80
CA THR A 218 3.01 12.59 -10.69
C THR A 218 2.18 13.87 -10.63
N ILE A 219 2.54 14.82 -9.77
CA ILE A 219 1.85 16.12 -9.65
C ILE A 219 1.89 16.88 -10.98
N SER A 220 3.08 17.00 -11.58
CA SER A 220 3.28 17.68 -12.87
C SER A 220 2.47 17.03 -13.99
N THR A 221 2.41 15.70 -14.01
CA THR A 221 1.62 14.94 -14.99
C THR A 221 0.13 15.21 -14.84
N ILE A 222 -0.39 15.27 -13.60
CA ILE A 222 -1.79 15.61 -13.34
C ILE A 222 -2.11 17.03 -13.83
N TYR A 223 -1.24 18.01 -13.55
CA TYR A 223 -1.41 19.38 -14.06
C TYR A 223 -1.37 19.45 -15.59
N ASN A 224 -0.44 18.73 -16.22
CA ASN A 224 -0.33 18.66 -17.68
C ASN A 224 -1.59 18.05 -18.29
N ILE A 225 -2.13 16.96 -17.72
CA ILE A 225 -3.39 16.38 -18.19
C ILE A 225 -4.54 17.37 -17.99
N ALA A 226 -4.62 18.04 -16.84
CA ALA A 226 -5.69 18.99 -16.55
C ALA A 226 -5.69 20.20 -17.51
N SER A 227 -4.51 20.72 -17.84
CA SER A 227 -4.35 21.88 -18.73
C SER A 227 -4.52 21.52 -20.22
N THR A 228 -4.06 20.35 -20.65
CA THR A 228 -4.06 19.96 -22.08
C THR A 228 -5.27 19.11 -22.48
N ASN A 229 -5.78 18.28 -21.57
CA ASN A 229 -6.84 17.32 -21.86
C ASN A 229 -7.69 16.99 -20.63
N LEU A 230 -8.37 18.00 -20.08
CA LEU A 230 -9.27 17.83 -18.94
C LEU A 230 -10.31 16.72 -19.14
N LYS A 231 -10.76 16.47 -20.38
CA LYS A 231 -11.69 15.39 -20.72
C LYS A 231 -11.12 14.01 -20.41
N LEU A 232 -9.81 13.81 -20.55
CA LEU A 232 -9.14 12.57 -20.16
C LEU A 232 -9.22 12.38 -18.64
N LEU A 233 -8.92 13.40 -17.86
CA LEU A 233 -9.02 13.35 -16.39
C LEU A 233 -10.45 13.06 -15.94
N GLN A 234 -11.44 13.72 -16.54
CA GLN A 234 -12.87 13.45 -16.32
C GLN A 234 -13.25 12.01 -16.64
N ARG A 235 -12.72 11.45 -17.74
CA ARG A 235 -12.95 10.06 -18.12
C ARG A 235 -12.37 9.08 -17.09
N ILE A 236 -11.15 9.33 -16.63
CA ILE A 236 -10.49 8.49 -15.62
C ILE A 236 -11.28 8.52 -14.30
N ALA A 237 -11.64 9.71 -13.81
CA ALA A 237 -12.47 9.89 -12.61
C ALA A 237 -13.82 9.15 -12.73
N LYS A 238 -14.50 9.28 -13.87
CA LYS A 238 -15.78 8.59 -14.14
C LYS A 238 -15.65 7.07 -14.19
N MET A 239 -14.53 6.53 -14.68
CA MET A 239 -14.30 5.09 -14.67
C MET A 239 -14.21 4.51 -13.25
N GLN A 240 -13.78 5.31 -12.27
CA GLN A 240 -13.73 4.88 -10.86
C GLN A 240 -15.11 4.88 -10.19
N THR A 241 -16.06 5.68 -10.65
CA THR A 241 -17.42 5.76 -10.07
C THR A 241 -18.42 4.80 -10.71
N THR A 242 -18.13 4.25 -11.89
CA THR A 242 -19.06 3.41 -12.66
C THR A 242 -19.03 1.92 -12.28
N ASN A 243 -18.19 1.51 -11.33
CA ASN A 243 -18.12 0.15 -10.77
C ASN A 243 -18.31 0.09 -9.24
N PRO A 244 -19.34 0.67 -8.62
CA PRO A 244 -19.56 0.50 -7.19
C PRO A 244 -20.24 -0.86 -6.97
N GLN A 245 -19.46 -1.91 -6.72
CA GLN A 245 -20.03 -3.06 -6.01
C GLN A 245 -20.41 -2.56 -4.61
N LYS A 246 -21.71 -2.60 -4.30
CA LYS A 246 -22.28 -2.17 -3.02
C LYS A 246 -21.51 -2.81 -1.87
N CYS A 247 -20.93 -2.00 -0.99
CA CYS A 247 -20.56 -2.42 0.36
C CYS A 247 -21.83 -2.88 1.08
N VAL A 248 -22.09 -4.19 1.11
CA VAL A 248 -23.04 -4.76 2.06
C VAL A 248 -22.25 -4.88 3.36
N VAL A 249 -22.52 -3.95 4.28
CA VAL A 249 -22.06 -4.07 5.66
C VAL A 249 -22.90 -5.18 6.29
N SER A 250 -22.29 -6.35 6.50
CA SER A 250 -22.84 -7.43 7.32
C SER A 250 -22.07 -7.53 8.63
#